data_AF-K2QHE6-F1
#
_entry.id   AF-K2QHE6-F1
#
_cell.length_a   1.000
_cell.length_b   1.000
_cell.length_c   1.000
_cell.angle_alpha   90.00
_cell.angle_beta   90.00
_cell.angle_gamma   90.00
#
_symmetry.space_group_name_H-M   'P 1'
#
loop_
_entity.id
_entity.type
_entity.pdbx_description
1 polymer ?
#
loop_
_entity_poly.entity_id
_entity_poly.type
_entity_poly.pdbx_seq_one_letter_code
_entity_poly.pdbx_strand_id
1 'polypeptide(L)'
;MQKRLDSIGRSLEYYKSFSRYLLKTKPKRLASKKRNGIKLQLQKMFYHKSETYLVVEVSNTSGITFETNFLKVYSVSGNKKRKASYQWLEIQPVYIHNNPTKIWNGQSLRFVYILPKYVLGDK
;
A
#
# COMPACT_ATOMS: atom_id res chain seq x y z
N MET A 1 -14.60 28.28 -5.31
CA MET A 1 -14.62 27.17 -4.33
C MET A 1 -15.22 25.89 -4.91
N GLN A 2 -16.40 25.95 -5.55
CA GLN A 2 -17.15 24.79 -6.09
C GLN A 2 -16.32 23.82 -6.98
N LYS A 3 -15.60 24.33 -8.00
CA LYS A 3 -14.79 23.51 -8.93
C LYS A 3 -13.73 22.61 -8.24
N ARG A 4 -13.18 23.01 -7.09
CA ARG A 4 -12.17 22.22 -6.37
C ARG A 4 -12.81 21.03 -5.65
N LEU A 5 -13.98 21.22 -5.01
CA LEU A 5 -14.71 20.14 -4.35
C LEU A 5 -15.17 19.07 -5.35
N ASP A 6 -15.66 19.50 -6.51
CA ASP A 6 -16.07 18.60 -7.61
C ASP A 6 -14.89 17.81 -8.20
N SER A 7 -13.67 18.37 -8.15
CA SER A 7 -12.46 17.67 -8.60
C SER A 7 -11.98 16.60 -7.60
N ILE A 8 -12.10 16.89 -6.30
CA ILE A 8 -11.74 15.97 -5.21
C ILE A 8 -12.73 14.79 -5.16
N GLY A 9 -14.03 15.06 -5.28
CA GLY A 9 -15.07 14.03 -5.33
C GLY A 9 -14.88 13.07 -6.51
N ARG A 10 -14.60 13.60 -7.71
CA ARG A 10 -14.28 12.80 -8.90
C ARG A 10 -13.01 11.97 -8.74
N SER A 11 -11.98 12.50 -8.07
CA SER A 11 -10.75 11.76 -7.79
C SER A 11 -10.98 10.58 -6.84
N LEU A 12 -11.76 10.78 -5.76
CA LEU A 12 -12.08 9.72 -4.80
C LEU A 12 -12.92 8.60 -5.42
N GLU A 13 -13.89 8.93 -6.25
CA GLU A 13 -14.69 7.93 -6.96
C GLU A 13 -13.83 7.10 -7.93
N TYR A 14 -12.92 7.76 -8.65
CA TYR A 14 -11.95 7.11 -9.51
C TYR A 14 -11.01 6.17 -8.72
N TYR A 15 -10.48 6.64 -7.59
CA TYR A 15 -9.66 5.81 -6.69
C TYR A 15 -10.38 4.56 -6.20
N LYS A 16 -11.65 4.70 -5.83
CA LYS A 16 -12.49 3.57 -5.41
C LYS A 16 -12.74 2.60 -6.55
N SER A 17 -13.13 3.08 -7.74
CA SER A 17 -13.48 2.22 -8.88
C SER A 17 -12.26 1.47 -9.40
N PHE A 18 -11.11 2.15 -9.55
CA PHE A 18 -9.88 1.53 -10.01
C PHE A 18 -9.32 0.54 -8.97
N SER A 19 -9.37 0.87 -7.67
CA SER A 19 -8.98 -0.08 -6.61
C SER A 19 -9.84 -1.34 -6.62
N ARG A 20 -11.16 -1.21 -6.81
CA ARG A 20 -12.07 -2.37 -6.96
C ARG A 20 -11.69 -3.23 -8.17
N TYR A 21 -11.37 -2.60 -9.30
CA TYR A 21 -10.88 -3.30 -10.48
C TYR A 21 -9.58 -4.06 -10.16
N LEU A 22 -8.58 -3.40 -9.59
CA LEU A 22 -7.29 -3.99 -9.24
C LEU A 22 -7.43 -5.20 -8.29
N LEU A 23 -8.32 -5.13 -7.31
CA LEU A 23 -8.60 -6.23 -6.39
C LEU A 23 -9.24 -7.45 -7.08
N LYS A 24 -10.03 -7.26 -8.14
CA LYS A 24 -10.60 -8.38 -8.91
C LYS A 24 -9.59 -9.11 -9.78
N THR A 25 -8.45 -8.47 -10.09
CA THR A 25 -7.43 -9.09 -10.93
C THR A 25 -6.71 -10.24 -10.22
N LYS A 26 -6.27 -11.25 -10.99
CA LYS A 26 -5.54 -12.43 -10.46
C LYS A 26 -4.35 -11.99 -9.60
N PRO A 27 -4.23 -12.46 -8.35
CA PRO A 27 -3.11 -12.11 -7.49
C PRO A 27 -1.80 -12.68 -8.05
N LYS A 28 -0.73 -11.91 -7.90
CA LYS A 28 0.66 -12.33 -8.15
C LYS A 28 1.43 -12.11 -6.85
N ARG A 29 2.56 -12.78 -6.63
CA ARG A 29 3.46 -12.49 -5.51
C ARG A 29 4.67 -11.75 -6.06
N LEU A 30 4.72 -10.41 -5.90
CA LEU A 30 5.89 -9.62 -6.28
C LEU A 30 6.95 -9.64 -5.18
N ALA A 31 6.52 -9.42 -3.94
CA ALA A 31 7.37 -9.51 -2.76
C ALA A 31 6.53 -9.94 -1.55
N SER A 32 7.15 -10.60 -0.59
CA SER A 32 6.48 -10.93 0.67
C SER A 32 7.45 -11.03 1.83
N LYS A 33 7.00 -10.66 3.01
CA LYS A 33 7.72 -10.86 4.27
C LYS A 33 6.75 -11.45 5.31
N LYS A 34 7.21 -12.44 6.07
CA LYS A 34 6.48 -13.02 7.20
C LYS A 34 7.31 -12.87 8.47
N ARG A 35 6.66 -12.49 9.58
CA ARG A 35 7.25 -12.46 10.92
C ARG A 35 6.16 -12.75 11.95
N ASN A 36 6.44 -13.65 12.89
CA ASN A 36 5.55 -13.97 14.02
C ASN A 36 4.09 -14.24 13.59
N GLY A 37 3.89 -15.04 12.52
CA GLY A 37 2.56 -15.36 12.01
C GLY A 37 1.90 -14.28 11.15
N ILE A 38 2.39 -13.05 11.11
CA ILE A 38 1.89 -11.99 10.22
C ILE A 38 2.68 -12.00 8.92
N LYS A 39 1.99 -12.16 7.79
CA LYS A 39 2.56 -12.10 6.44
C LYS A 39 2.02 -10.88 5.71
N LEU A 40 2.92 -10.06 5.19
CA LEU A 40 2.60 -8.98 4.25
C LEU A 40 3.10 -9.37 2.86
N GLN A 41 2.25 -9.26 1.85
CA GLN A 41 2.55 -9.61 0.48
C GLN A 41 2.15 -8.48 -0.47
N LEU A 42 3.13 -7.94 -1.19
CA LEU A 42 2.89 -7.05 -2.32
C LEU A 42 2.48 -7.89 -3.52
N GLN A 43 1.26 -7.67 -4.01
CA GLN A 43 0.70 -8.44 -5.10
C GLN A 43 0.87 -7.79 -6.46
N LYS A 44 0.65 -6.48 -6.54
CA LYS A 44 0.79 -5.68 -7.78
C LYS A 44 1.21 -4.25 -7.46
N MET A 45 1.90 -3.65 -8.42
CA MET A 45 2.18 -2.21 -8.47
C MET A 45 1.68 -1.70 -9.81
N PHE A 46 0.87 -0.64 -9.81
CA PHE A 46 0.42 0.04 -11.03
C PHE A 46 0.70 1.52 -10.94
N TYR A 47 1.32 2.06 -11.99
CA TYR A 47 1.47 3.49 -12.18
C TYR A 47 0.31 3.98 -13.04
N HIS A 48 -0.47 4.92 -12.54
CA HIS A 48 -1.52 5.56 -13.33
C HIS A 48 -1.51 7.06 -13.02
N LYS A 49 -1.39 7.89 -14.06
CA LYS A 49 -1.26 9.35 -13.94
C LYS A 49 -0.13 9.75 -12.97
N SER A 50 -0.49 10.33 -11.84
CA SER A 50 0.36 10.88 -10.79
C SER A 50 0.34 10.03 -9.53
N GLU A 51 -0.15 8.79 -9.62
CA GLU A 51 -0.39 7.92 -8.48
C GLU A 51 0.20 6.53 -8.71
N THR A 52 0.64 5.92 -7.61
CA THR A 52 1.09 4.53 -7.57
C THR A 52 0.15 3.71 -6.71
N TYR A 53 -0.41 2.65 -7.28
CA TYR A 53 -1.32 1.74 -6.61
C TYR A 53 -0.57 0.48 -6.18
N LEU A 54 -0.49 0.26 -4.87
CA LEU A 54 0.07 -0.95 -4.27
C LEU A 54 -1.08 -1.85 -3.85
N VAL A 55 -1.26 -2.98 -4.55
CA VAL A 55 -2.19 -4.02 -4.12
C VAL A 55 -1.46 -4.91 -3.13
N VAL A 56 -1.94 -4.93 -1.88
CA VAL A 56 -1.28 -5.61 -0.77
C VAL A 56 -2.23 -6.60 -0.15
N GLU A 57 -1.68 -7.73 0.27
CA GLU A 57 -2.36 -8.73 1.09
C GLU A 57 -1.68 -8.85 2.43
N VAL A 58 -2.46 -8.90 3.49
CA VAL A 58 -2.02 -9.23 4.84
C VAL A 58 -2.71 -10.50 5.30
N SER A 59 -1.95 -11.46 5.81
CA SER A 59 -2.45 -12.71 6.36
C SER A 59 -1.98 -12.87 7.79
N ASN A 60 -2.87 -13.31 8.68
CA ASN A 60 -2.56 -13.54 10.08
C ASN A 60 -2.71 -15.02 10.44
N THR A 61 -1.62 -15.65 10.85
CA THR A 61 -1.57 -17.00 11.41
C THR A 61 -0.86 -17.00 12.76
N SER A 62 -0.98 -15.92 13.52
CA SER A 62 -0.25 -15.71 14.80
C SER A 62 -0.95 -16.33 16.01
N GLY A 63 -2.20 -16.78 15.86
CA GLY A 63 -3.02 -17.27 16.97
C GLY A 63 -3.79 -16.18 17.72
N ILE A 64 -3.50 -14.90 17.47
CA ILE A 64 -4.17 -13.75 18.10
C ILE A 64 -4.69 -12.77 17.04
N THR A 65 -5.68 -11.95 17.42
CA THR A 65 -6.14 -10.85 16.56
C THR A 65 -5.10 -9.75 16.52
N PHE A 66 -4.80 -9.24 15.32
CA PHE A 66 -3.87 -8.13 15.13
C PHE A 66 -4.67 -6.85 14.84
N GLU A 67 -4.66 -5.91 15.78
CA GLU A 67 -5.20 -4.57 15.56
C GLU A 67 -4.12 -3.72 14.87
N THR A 68 -4.47 -3.14 13.73
CA THR A 68 -3.51 -2.43 12.88
C THR A 68 -3.79 -0.95 12.89
N ASN A 69 -2.86 -0.15 13.40
CA ASN A 69 -3.04 1.30 13.39
C ASN A 69 -2.70 1.97 12.06
N PHE A 70 -1.76 1.47 11.26
CA PHE A 70 -1.53 1.82 9.85
C PHE A 70 -0.26 1.10 9.38
N LEU A 71 -0.14 0.81 8.07
CA LEU A 71 1.14 0.41 7.49
C LEU A 71 1.84 1.65 6.98
N LYS A 72 3.01 1.96 7.54
CA LYS A 72 3.85 3.04 7.02
C LYS A 72 4.58 2.57 5.77
N VAL A 73 4.50 3.38 4.72
CA VAL A 73 5.28 3.15 3.51
C VAL A 73 6.48 4.08 3.52
N TYR A 74 7.65 3.55 3.21
CA TYR A 74 8.89 4.31 3.11
C TYR A 74 9.51 4.11 1.74
N SER A 75 9.95 5.20 1.11
CA SER A 75 11.00 5.13 0.09
C SER A 75 12.34 5.05 0.81
N VAL A 76 13.20 4.15 0.36
CA VAL A 76 14.53 3.97 0.92
C VAL A 76 15.53 4.24 -0.19
N SER A 77 16.37 5.24 0.01
CA SER A 77 17.44 5.63 -0.92
C SER A 77 18.80 5.44 -0.28
N GLY A 78 19.81 5.12 -1.10
CA GLY A 78 21.19 4.94 -0.66
C GLY A 78 21.59 3.50 -0.33
N ASN A 79 22.89 3.28 -0.18
CA ASN A 79 23.46 1.96 0.09
C ASN A 79 23.52 1.73 1.61
N LYS A 80 22.91 0.65 2.11
CA LYS A 80 22.93 0.29 3.53
C LYS A 80 24.35 0.21 4.13
N LYS A 81 25.38 -0.08 3.31
CA LYS A 81 26.79 -0.09 3.72
C LYS A 81 27.40 1.32 3.84
N ARG A 82 26.91 2.30 3.06
CA ARG A 82 27.33 3.72 3.10
C ARG A 82 26.28 4.53 3.86
N LYS A 83 26.31 4.44 5.20
CA LYS A 83 25.30 5.02 6.10
C LYS A 83 25.01 6.51 5.87
N ALA A 84 25.99 7.29 5.42
CA ALA A 84 25.85 8.73 5.20
C ALA A 84 24.79 9.11 4.14
N SER A 85 24.47 8.22 3.17
CA SER A 85 23.44 8.46 2.16
C SER A 85 22.17 7.62 2.34
N TYR A 86 22.08 6.84 3.42
CA TYR A 86 20.94 5.95 3.65
C TYR A 86 19.80 6.72 4.31
N GLN A 87 18.74 6.99 3.54
CA GLN A 87 17.60 7.80 3.98
C GLN A 87 16.29 7.02 3.83
N TRP A 88 15.42 7.19 4.83
CA TRP A 88 14.05 6.68 4.85
C TRP A 88 13.11 7.87 4.75
N LEU A 89 12.36 7.94 3.67
CA LEU A 89 11.35 8.97 3.50
C LEU A 89 9.97 8.32 3.60
N GLU A 90 9.20 8.69 4.62
CA GLU A 90 7.82 8.22 4.76
C GLU A 90 6.97 8.80 3.63
N ILE A 91 6.27 7.94 2.90
CA ILE A 91 5.32 8.32 1.86
C ILE A 91 3.92 8.16 2.44
N GLN A 92 3.25 9.28 2.65
CA GLN A 92 1.85 9.27 3.07
C GLN A 92 0.94 8.84 1.91
N PRO A 93 0.02 7.88 2.12
CA PRO A 93 -0.95 7.53 1.09
C PRO A 93 -1.95 8.67 0.88
N VAL A 94 -2.29 8.94 -0.38
CA VAL A 94 -3.39 9.86 -0.73
C VAL A 94 -4.75 9.23 -0.45
N TYR A 95 -4.83 7.89 -0.51
CA TYR A 95 -6.04 7.13 -0.22
C TYR A 95 -5.71 5.66 0.08
N ILE A 96 -6.50 5.04 0.94
CA ILE A 96 -6.41 3.61 1.25
C ILE A 96 -7.78 2.97 0.99
N HIS A 97 -7.81 1.97 0.11
CA HIS A 97 -9.00 1.20 -0.18
C HIS A 97 -9.03 -0.08 0.64
N ASN A 98 -10.16 -0.36 1.31
CA ASN A 98 -10.35 -1.52 2.20
C ASN A 98 -9.30 -1.60 3.33
N ASN A 99 -8.98 -0.47 3.95
CA ASN A 99 -8.00 -0.40 5.03
C ASN A 99 -8.36 -1.40 6.15
N PRO A 100 -7.53 -2.42 6.44
CA PRO A 100 -7.78 -3.30 7.56
C PRO A 100 -7.51 -2.53 8.86
N THR A 101 -8.45 -2.59 9.80
CA THR A 101 -8.27 -2.08 11.18
C THR A 101 -8.03 -3.21 12.17
N LYS A 102 -8.54 -4.40 11.86
CA LYS A 102 -8.32 -5.63 12.61
C LYS A 102 -8.17 -6.81 11.65
N ILE A 103 -7.26 -7.73 11.98
CA ILE A 103 -6.99 -8.93 11.20
C ILE A 103 -7.05 -10.12 12.15
N TRP A 104 -8.09 -10.93 12.04
CA TRP A 104 -8.31 -12.09 12.89
C TRP A 104 -7.33 -13.22 12.54
N ASN A 105 -7.07 -14.13 13.49
CA ASN A 105 -6.30 -15.33 13.19
C ASN A 105 -6.99 -16.16 12.09
N GLY A 106 -6.19 -16.67 11.14
CA GLY A 106 -6.67 -17.36 9.93
C GLY A 106 -7.12 -16.44 8.80
N GLN A 107 -7.25 -15.14 9.04
CA GLN A 107 -7.76 -14.21 8.03
C GLN A 107 -6.66 -13.78 7.04
N SER A 108 -7.06 -13.58 5.79
CA SER A 108 -6.29 -12.86 4.78
C SER A 108 -7.13 -11.74 4.18
N LEU A 109 -6.59 -10.52 4.19
CA LEU A 109 -7.26 -9.32 3.71
C LEU A 109 -6.43 -8.67 2.62
N ARG A 110 -7.12 -8.20 1.57
CA ARG A 110 -6.51 -7.47 0.45
C ARG A 110 -7.00 -6.02 0.45
N PHE A 111 -6.07 -5.11 0.26
CA PHE A 111 -6.30 -3.67 0.29
C PHE A 111 -5.38 -2.97 -0.71
N VAL A 112 -5.65 -1.70 -0.97
CA VAL A 112 -4.89 -0.90 -1.93
C VAL A 112 -4.39 0.38 -1.28
N TYR A 113 -3.08 0.59 -1.29
CA TYR A 113 -2.48 1.88 -0.96
C TYR A 113 -2.31 2.67 -2.25
N ILE A 114 -2.86 3.89 -2.28
CA ILE A 114 -2.60 4.85 -3.34
C ILE A 114 -1.59 5.85 -2.80
N LEU A 115 -0.44 5.89 -3.42
CA LEU A 115 0.66 6.77 -3.07
C LEU A 115 0.79 7.87 -4.12
N PRO A 116 1.26 9.08 -3.76
CA PRO A 116 1.73 10.02 -4.76
C PRO A 116 2.84 9.37 -5.58
N LYS A 117 2.94 9.71 -6.86
CA LYS A 117 4.03 9.23 -7.71
C LYS A 117 5.36 9.64 -7.10
N TYR A 118 6.22 8.67 -6.89
CA TYR A 118 7.58 8.85 -6.40
C TYR A 118 8.56 8.33 -7.44
N VAL A 119 9.76 8.87 -7.43
CA VAL A 119 10.87 8.37 -8.26
C VAL A 119 11.58 7.30 -7.42
N LEU A 120 11.69 6.09 -7.96
CA LEU A 120 12.64 5.11 -7.43
C LEU A 120 14.02 5.62 -7.82
N GLY A 121 14.88 5.90 -6.83
CA GLY A 121 16.26 6.29 -7.12
C GLY A 121 16.96 5.22 -7.96
N ASP A 122 17.74 5.66 -8.94
CA ASP A 122 18.55 4.76 -9.76
C ASP A 122 19.49 3.94 -8.85
N LYS A 123 19.62 2.66 -9.20
CA LYS A 123 20.43 1.69 -8.45
C LYS A 123 21.92 2.02 -8.46
#